data_AF-A0A7W0GEI4-F1
#
_entry.id   AF-A0A7W0GEI4-F1
#
_cell.length_a   1.000
_cell.length_b   1.000
_cell.length_c   1.000
_cell.angle_alpha   90.00
_cell.angle_beta   90.00
_cell.angle_gamma   90.00
#
_symmetry.space_group_name_H-M   'P 1'
#
loop_
_entity.id
_entity.type
_entity.pdbx_description
1 polymer ?
#
loop_
_entity_poly.entity_id
_entity_poly.type
_entity_poly.pdbx_seq_one_letter_code
_entity_poly.pdbx_strand_id
1 'polypeptide(L)'
;MTDLLDRTLVRGRLLSLVLCVDALACALFAVGLLLFRGPVDDRLGLPPTVSLIVGVALLPWLAALIMAASRPVRSGVILAIVAGNAVWVLASAAFAVAGWADLTDLGTAFVLVQAGGVAVIAWLGYLGLRRASPA
;
A
#
# COMPACT_ATOMS: atom_id res chain seq x y z
N MET A 1 12.57 17.35 16.71
CA MET A 1 12.87 16.59 15.48
C MET A 1 11.60 16.36 14.65
N THR A 2 10.48 15.93 15.25
CA THR A 2 9.18 15.73 14.57
C THR A 2 8.65 17.02 13.91
N ASP A 3 8.80 18.17 14.55
CA ASP A 3 8.37 19.49 14.03
C ASP A 3 9.18 19.98 12.80
N LEU A 4 10.42 19.50 12.63
CA LEU A 4 11.26 19.83 11.47
C LEU A 4 10.88 19.02 10.21
N LEU A 5 10.49 17.75 10.40
CA LEU A 5 9.99 16.90 9.31
C LEU A 5 8.63 17.40 8.79
N ASP A 6 7.80 17.92 9.68
CA ASP A 6 6.45 18.32 9.31
C ASP A 6 6.40 19.58 8.44
N ARG A 7 7.46 20.41 8.46
CA ARG A 7 7.50 21.68 7.71
C ARG A 7 8.17 21.59 6.34
N THR A 8 8.99 20.56 6.11
CA THR A 8 9.77 20.45 4.88
C THR A 8 8.93 19.84 3.77
N LEU A 9 8.64 20.60 2.71
CA LEU A 9 8.06 20.06 1.49
C LEU A 9 9.14 19.32 0.71
N VAL A 10 8.81 18.13 0.22
CA VAL A 10 9.75 17.27 -0.50
C VAL A 10 9.18 16.88 -1.86
N ARG A 11 10.07 16.78 -2.84
CA ARG A 11 9.77 16.21 -4.15
C ARG A 11 11.02 15.59 -4.75
N GLY A 12 10.86 14.51 -5.50
CA GLY A 12 11.96 13.86 -6.20
C GLY A 12 11.43 12.83 -7.18
N ARG A 13 12.18 12.58 -8.25
CA ARG A 13 11.75 11.67 -9.32
C ARG A 13 11.48 10.25 -8.83
N LEU A 14 12.37 9.71 -7.97
CA LEU A 14 12.19 8.38 -7.39
C LEU A 14 10.95 8.34 -6.49
N LEU A 15 10.77 9.34 -5.62
CA LEU A 15 9.62 9.40 -4.72
C LEU A 15 8.30 9.46 -5.49
N SER A 16 8.20 10.35 -6.50
CA SER A 16 7.01 10.44 -7.34
C SER A 16 6.73 9.14 -8.10
N LEU A 17 7.76 8.47 -8.63
CA LEU A 17 7.59 7.19 -9.30
C LEU A 17 7.04 6.11 -8.37
N VAL A 18 7.61 5.99 -7.16
CA VAL A 18 7.17 5.00 -6.16
C VAL A 18 5.72 5.25 -5.76
N LEU A 19 5.33 6.51 -5.50
CA LEU A 19 3.95 6.86 -5.16
C LEU A 19 2.97 6.53 -6.30
N CYS A 20 3.37 6.76 -7.56
CA CYS A 20 2.53 6.38 -8.71
C CYS A 20 2.39 4.86 -8.85
N VAL A 21 3.47 4.10 -8.64
CA VAL A 21 3.43 2.63 -8.68
C VAL A 21 2.53 2.08 -7.57
N ASP A 22 2.62 2.63 -6.36
CA ASP A 22 1.77 2.28 -5.23
C ASP A 22 0.30 2.59 -5.52
N ALA A 23 0.02 3.78 -6.05
CA ALA A 23 -1.33 4.16 -6.47
C ALA A 23 -1.89 3.20 -7.53
N LEU A 24 -1.10 2.86 -8.56
CA LEU A 24 -1.53 1.92 -9.59
C LEU A 24 -1.83 0.54 -9.00
N ALA A 25 -0.99 0.04 -8.09
CA ALA A 25 -1.23 -1.21 -7.39
C ALA A 25 -2.55 -1.16 -6.60
N CYS A 26 -2.74 -0.11 -5.78
CA CYS A 26 -3.98 0.08 -5.02
C CYS A 26 -5.23 0.11 -5.91
N ALA A 27 -5.16 0.80 -7.05
CA ALA A 27 -6.26 0.84 -8.02
C ALA A 27 -6.57 -0.55 -8.59
N LEU A 28 -5.55 -1.29 -9.01
CA LEU A 28 -5.72 -2.64 -9.57
C LEU A 28 -6.30 -3.61 -8.54
N PHE A 29 -5.80 -3.59 -7.29
CA PHE A 29 -6.33 -4.45 -6.23
C PHE A 29 -7.75 -4.05 -5.82
N ALA A 30 -8.05 -2.76 -5.68
CA ALA A 30 -9.40 -2.30 -5.36
C ALA A 30 -10.41 -2.74 -6.44
N VAL A 31 -10.08 -2.53 -7.72
CA VAL A 31 -10.93 -2.97 -8.84
C VAL A 31 -11.07 -4.50 -8.84
N GLY A 32 -9.97 -5.24 -8.67
CA GLY A 32 -9.96 -6.70 -8.59
C GLY A 32 -10.89 -7.24 -7.51
N LEU A 33 -10.72 -6.76 -6.28
CA LEU A 33 -11.44 -7.24 -5.10
C LEU A 33 -12.91 -6.80 -5.07
N LEU A 34 -13.26 -5.65 -5.68
CA LEU A 34 -14.63 -5.16 -5.70
C LEU A 34 -15.43 -5.70 -6.89
N LEU A 35 -14.87 -5.69 -8.11
CA LEU A 35 -15.60 -6.10 -9.31
C LEU A 35 -15.57 -7.61 -9.55
N PHE A 36 -14.49 -8.28 -9.15
CA PHE A 36 -14.31 -9.73 -9.37
C PHE A 36 -14.35 -10.52 -8.06
N ARG A 37 -15.03 -9.98 -7.04
CA ARG A 37 -15.07 -10.53 -5.68
C ARG A 37 -15.34 -12.03 -5.64
N GLY A 38 -16.45 -12.51 -6.23
CA GLY A 38 -16.80 -13.94 -6.18
C GLY A 38 -15.70 -14.86 -6.71
N PRO A 39 -15.29 -14.75 -7.99
CA PRO A 39 -14.21 -15.57 -8.53
C PRO A 39 -12.86 -15.44 -7.81
N VAL A 40 -12.56 -14.25 -7.27
CA VAL A 40 -11.33 -14.02 -6.49
C VAL A 40 -11.40 -14.72 -5.15
N ASP A 41 -12.50 -14.56 -4.42
CA ASP A 41 -12.73 -15.15 -3.11
C ASP A 41 -12.70 -16.68 -3.19
N ASP A 42 -13.39 -17.26 -4.17
CA ASP A 42 -13.45 -18.71 -4.37
C ASP A 42 -12.06 -19.30 -4.67
N ARG A 43 -11.25 -18.63 -5.49
CA ARG A 43 -9.91 -19.13 -5.86
C ARG A 43 -8.88 -18.95 -4.76
N LEU A 44 -8.96 -17.86 -4.02
CA LEU A 44 -7.99 -17.51 -2.99
C LEU A 44 -8.39 -18.02 -1.60
N GLY A 45 -9.63 -18.50 -1.42
CA GLY A 45 -10.16 -18.84 -0.10
C GLY A 45 -10.35 -17.61 0.79
N LEU A 46 -10.63 -16.44 0.19
CA LEU A 46 -10.84 -15.22 0.96
C LEU A 46 -12.26 -15.19 1.52
N PRO A 47 -12.45 -14.78 2.79
CA PRO A 47 -13.78 -14.47 3.29
C PRO A 47 -14.37 -13.30 2.49
N PRO A 48 -15.64 -13.37 2.04
CA PRO A 48 -16.22 -12.32 1.19
C PRO A 48 -16.23 -10.90 1.80
N THR A 49 -16.26 -10.85 3.14
CA THR A 49 -16.15 -9.59 3.89
C THR A 49 -14.77 -8.97 3.78
N VAL A 50 -13.70 -9.76 3.70
CA VAL A 50 -12.32 -9.26 3.59
C VAL A 50 -12.12 -8.54 2.26
N SER A 51 -12.51 -9.14 1.14
CA SER A 51 -12.35 -8.52 -0.18
C SER A 51 -13.15 -7.22 -0.32
N LEU A 52 -14.35 -7.16 0.26
CA LEU A 52 -15.14 -5.93 0.30
C LEU A 52 -14.44 -4.84 1.14
N ILE A 53 -14.05 -5.17 2.38
CA ILE A 53 -13.45 -4.21 3.31
C ILE A 53 -12.12 -3.69 2.74
N VAL A 54 -11.25 -4.59 2.29
CA VAL A 54 -9.95 -4.23 1.71
C VAL A 54 -10.15 -3.42 0.43
N GLY A 55 -11.00 -3.88 -0.49
CA GLY A 55 -11.26 -3.18 -1.74
C GLY A 55 -11.74 -1.75 -1.53
N VAL A 56 -12.65 -1.53 -0.57
CA VAL A 56 -13.12 -0.18 -0.20
C VAL A 56 -12.03 0.63 0.51
N ALA A 57 -11.28 0.03 1.45
CA ALA A 57 -10.24 0.72 2.21
C ALA A 57 -9.07 1.19 1.33
N LEU A 58 -8.81 0.52 0.22
CA LEU A 58 -7.79 0.92 -0.75
C LEU A 58 -8.14 2.20 -1.51
N LEU A 59 -9.43 2.55 -1.66
CA LEU A 59 -9.85 3.75 -2.40
C LEU A 59 -9.39 5.08 -1.74
N PRO A 60 -9.59 5.32 -0.43
CA PRO A 60 -9.05 6.52 0.20
C PRO A 60 -7.51 6.52 0.25
N TRP A 61 -6.88 5.35 0.39
CA TRP A 61 -5.41 5.23 0.34
C TRP A 61 -4.86 5.61 -1.04
N LEU A 62 -5.49 5.09 -2.11
CA LEU A 62 -5.23 5.46 -3.50
C LEU A 62 -5.33 6.98 -3.71
N ALA A 63 -6.40 7.59 -3.21
CA ALA A 63 -6.58 9.05 -3.32
C ALA A 63 -5.43 9.81 -2.64
N ALA A 64 -5.02 9.39 -1.44
CA ALA A 64 -3.88 9.98 -0.73
C ALA A 64 -2.56 9.85 -1.52
N LEU A 65 -2.31 8.69 -2.13
CA LEU A 65 -1.13 8.43 -2.95
C LEU A 65 -1.10 9.30 -4.22
N ILE A 66 -2.23 9.39 -4.94
CA ILE A 66 -2.35 10.27 -6.12
C ILE A 66 -2.11 11.73 -5.72
N MET A 67 -2.70 12.18 -4.61
CA MET A 67 -2.51 13.53 -4.11
C MET A 67 -1.05 13.81 -3.73
N ALA A 68 -0.36 12.84 -3.13
CA ALA A 68 1.05 12.95 -2.76
C ALA A 68 1.99 12.89 -3.98
N ALA A 69 1.65 12.13 -5.01
CA ALA A 69 2.42 12.05 -6.25
C ALA A 69 2.33 13.34 -7.09
N SER A 70 1.19 14.04 -7.02
CA SER A 70 0.86 15.14 -7.93
C SER A 70 1.50 16.49 -7.57
N ARG A 71 2.02 16.65 -6.35
CA ARG A 71 2.55 17.93 -5.84
C ARG A 71 3.59 17.73 -4.74
N PRO A 72 4.44 18.74 -4.44
CA PRO A 72 5.24 18.71 -3.23
C PRO A 72 4.37 18.54 -1.99
N VAL A 73 4.76 17.63 -1.09
CA VAL A 73 4.06 17.38 0.17
C VAL A 73 5.04 17.36 1.33
N ARG A 74 4.53 17.55 2.55
CA ARG A 74 5.33 17.53 3.77
C ARG A 74 6.02 16.18 3.93
N SER A 75 7.27 16.19 4.38
CA SER A 75 8.05 14.95 4.57
C SER A 75 7.38 14.00 5.59
N GLY A 76 6.66 14.55 6.58
CA GLY A 76 5.83 13.78 7.50
C GLY A 76 4.70 12.98 6.84
N VAL A 77 4.07 13.51 5.78
CA VAL A 77 3.04 12.80 5.02
C VAL A 77 3.63 11.59 4.29
N ILE A 78 4.81 11.74 3.70
CA ILE A 78 5.50 10.63 3.04
C ILE A 78 5.89 9.57 4.07
N LEU A 79 6.38 9.98 5.24
CA LEU A 79 6.70 9.05 6.31
C LEU A 79 5.47 8.28 6.82
N ALA A 80 4.31 8.95 6.90
CA ALA A 80 3.04 8.31 7.25
C ALA A 80 2.61 7.27 6.19
N ILE A 81 2.80 7.56 4.91
CA ILE A 81 2.55 6.59 3.82
C ILE A 81 3.47 5.37 3.97
N VAL A 82 4.77 5.58 4.18
CA VAL A 82 5.74 4.49 4.40
C VAL A 82 5.35 3.65 5.61
N ALA A 83 4.96 4.29 6.72
CA ALA A 83 4.53 3.60 7.93
C ALA A 83 3.23 2.81 7.71
N GLY A 84 2.25 3.38 6.99
CA GLY A 84 1.02 2.68 6.64
C GLY A 84 1.28 1.44 5.78
N ASN A 85 2.17 1.54 4.79
CA ASN A 85 2.60 0.38 4.00
C ASN A 85 3.32 -0.66 4.86
N ALA A 86 4.16 -0.26 5.81
CA ALA A 86 4.79 -1.20 6.74
C ALA A 86 3.77 -1.93 7.62
N VAL A 87 2.76 -1.23 8.13
CA VAL A 87 1.64 -1.82 8.88
C VAL A 87 0.87 -2.80 7.99
N TRP A 88 0.61 -2.44 6.73
CA TRP A 88 -0.07 -3.31 5.76
C TRP A 88 0.69 -4.62 5.52
N VAL A 89 2.02 -4.55 5.38
CA VAL A 89 2.89 -5.72 5.23
C VAL A 89 2.77 -6.65 6.42
N LEU A 90 2.88 -6.11 7.64
CA LEU A 90 2.78 -6.89 8.87
C LEU A 90 1.39 -7.53 9.02
N ALA A 91 0.34 -6.78 8.75
CA ALA A 91 -1.04 -7.27 8.79
C ALA A 91 -1.25 -8.38 7.74
N SER A 92 -0.73 -8.22 6.53
CA SER A 92 -0.81 -9.22 5.47
C SER A 92 -0.07 -10.51 5.82
N ALA A 93 1.14 -10.39 6.37
CA ALA A 93 1.92 -11.53 6.82
C ALA A 93 1.20 -12.27 7.96
N ALA A 94 0.68 -11.52 8.95
CA ALA A 94 -0.11 -12.09 10.04
C ALA A 94 -1.36 -12.81 9.52
N PHE A 95 -2.12 -12.19 8.61
CA PHE A 95 -3.30 -12.78 8.00
C PHE A 95 -2.99 -14.10 7.28
N ALA A 96 -1.87 -14.17 6.55
CA ALA A 96 -1.46 -15.37 5.83
C ALA A 96 -1.03 -16.53 6.75
N VAL A 97 -0.42 -16.25 7.91
CA VAL A 97 0.16 -17.29 8.78
C VAL A 97 -0.69 -17.65 10.00
N ALA A 98 -1.59 -16.76 10.43
CA ALA A 98 -2.35 -16.94 11.66
C ALA A 98 -3.60 -17.83 11.51
N GLY A 99 -3.90 -18.32 10.31
CA GLY A 99 -5.06 -19.19 10.04
C GLY A 99 -6.40 -18.49 10.27
N TRP A 100 -6.46 -17.16 10.11
CA TRP A 100 -7.70 -16.38 10.30
C TRP A 100 -8.71 -16.54 9.16
N ALA A 101 -8.29 -17.15 8.05
CA ALA A 101 -9.10 -17.45 6.88
C ALA A 101 -8.69 -18.81 6.32
N ASP A 102 -9.62 -19.48 5.63
CA ASP A 102 -9.39 -20.73 4.91
C ASP A 102 -8.72 -20.45 3.55
N LEU A 103 -7.59 -19.74 3.58
CA LEU A 103 -6.83 -19.42 2.36
C LEU A 103 -6.40 -20.70 1.65
N THR A 104 -6.55 -20.72 0.34
CA THR A 104 -5.92 -21.76 -0.48
C THR A 104 -4.41 -21.54 -0.52
N ASP A 105 -3.63 -22.52 -0.98
CA ASP A 105 -2.19 -22.34 -1.19
C ASP A 105 -1.91 -21.15 -2.14
N LEU A 106 -2.76 -20.99 -3.16
CA LEU A 106 -2.72 -19.85 -4.07
C LEU A 106 -3.07 -18.53 -3.36
N GLY A 107 -4.07 -18.53 -2.47
CA GLY A 107 -4.43 -17.40 -1.62
C GLY A 107 -3.29 -16.94 -0.72
N THR A 108 -2.68 -17.90 -0.02
CA THR A 108 -1.51 -17.65 0.83
C THR A 108 -0.36 -17.06 0.02
N ALA A 109 -0.03 -17.68 -1.13
CA ALA A 109 1.00 -17.15 -2.02
C ALA A 109 0.67 -15.74 -2.51
N PHE A 110 -0.58 -15.49 -2.91
CA PHE A 110 -1.05 -14.17 -3.35
C PHE A 110 -0.86 -13.10 -2.27
N VAL A 111 -1.31 -13.37 -1.04
CA VAL A 111 -1.18 -12.43 0.09
C VAL A 111 0.29 -12.16 0.41
N LEU A 112 1.15 -13.17 0.39
CA LEU A 112 2.58 -13.01 0.67
C LEU A 112 3.32 -12.27 -0.44
N VAL A 113 3.01 -12.54 -1.70
CA VAL A 113 3.63 -11.86 -2.86
C VAL A 113 3.25 -10.38 -2.86
N GLN A 114 1.98 -10.02 -2.66
CA GLN A 114 1.60 -8.61 -2.58
C GLN A 114 2.22 -7.92 -1.36
N ALA A 115 2.34 -8.61 -0.22
CA ALA A 115 3.02 -8.08 0.96
C ALA A 115 4.50 -7.80 0.67
N GLY A 116 5.19 -8.70 -0.02
CA GLY A 116 6.56 -8.47 -0.48
C GLY A 116 6.68 -7.26 -1.42
N GLY A 117 5.74 -7.12 -2.35
CA GLY A 117 5.66 -5.94 -3.24
C GLY A 117 5.48 -4.63 -2.46
N VAL A 118 4.55 -4.59 -1.50
CA VAL A 118 4.31 -3.42 -0.64
C VAL A 118 5.53 -3.12 0.24
N ALA A 119 6.26 -4.14 0.72
CA ALA A 119 7.49 -3.94 1.47
C ALA A 119 8.58 -3.26 0.63
N VAL A 120 8.73 -3.67 -0.64
CA VAL A 120 9.65 -3.01 -1.59
C VAL A 120 9.21 -1.56 -1.84
N ILE A 121 7.92 -1.31 -2.03
CA ILE A 121 7.37 0.05 -2.20
C ILE A 121 7.67 0.91 -0.96
N ALA A 122 7.41 0.40 0.25
CA ALA A 122 7.69 1.11 1.50
C ALA A 122 9.18 1.47 1.62
N TRP A 123 10.06 0.50 1.33
CA TRP A 123 11.50 0.70 1.34
C TRP A 123 11.96 1.76 0.32
N LEU A 124 11.49 1.67 -0.93
CA LEU A 124 11.82 2.64 -1.97
C LEU A 124 11.23 4.03 -1.67
N GLY A 125 10.06 4.10 -1.04
CA GLY A 125 9.44 5.35 -0.57
C GLY A 125 10.30 6.02 0.49
N TYR A 126 10.80 5.26 1.46
CA TYR A 126 11.73 5.75 2.46
C TYR A 126 13.06 6.23 1.85
N LEU A 127 13.64 5.46 0.92
CA LEU A 127 14.85 5.89 0.20
C LEU A 127 14.60 7.14 -0.65
N GLY A 128 13.44 7.22 -1.31
CA GLY A 128 13.00 8.38 -2.07
C GLY A 128 12.89 9.63 -1.19
N LEU A 129 12.32 9.50 0.01
CA LEU A 129 12.24 10.56 1.01
C LEU A 129 13.62 11.05 1.45
N ARG A 130 14.53 10.13 1.76
CA ARG A 130 15.91 10.48 2.19
C ARG A 130 16.74 11.16 1.10
N ARG A 131 16.43 10.89 -0.17
CA ARG A 131 17.11 11.47 -1.34
C ARG A 131 16.42 12.72 -1.88
N ALA A 132 15.20 13.01 -1.44
CA ALA A 132 14.46 14.17 -1.91
C ALA A 132 15.10 15.44 -1.37
N SER A 133 15.29 16.41 -2.25
CA SER A 133 15.67 17.77 -1.84
C SER A 133 14.44 18.51 -1.31
N PRO A 134 14.62 19.50 -0.43
CA PRO A 134 13.57 20.47 -0.13
C PRO A 134 13.03 21.05 -1.44
N ALA A 135 11.71 21.01 -1.61
CA ALA A 135 11.02 21.49 -2.81
C ALA A 135 10.88 23.02 -2.84
#